data_AF-A0A0G1M7Y9-F1
#
_entry.id   AF-A0A0G1M7Y9-F1
#
_cell.length_a   1.000
_cell.length_b   1.000
_cell.length_c   1.000
_cell.angle_alpha   90.00
_cell.angle_beta   90.00
_cell.angle_gamma   90.00
#
_symmetry.space_group_name_H-M   'P 1'
#
loop_
_entity.id
_entity.type
_entity.pdbx_description
1 polymer ?
#
loop_
_entity_poly.entity_id
_entity_poly.type
_entity_poly.pdbx_seq_one_letter_code
_entity_poly.pdbx_strand_id
1 'polypeptide(L)'
;MEKAIVKIDAVLPETAEKVSFYLLTDAHILKSYPEEKVRADIKKMLKEVKTELPMAITQLIPQYGFVDQPEKIDYGNTIVEVNIPYCLHLPNGTELDVSTPEKNLQARVICGKIWTTQAAGSSPVDIYAEDRTLYFNNGDVITPKLPVESTLGWQLQFTGKNVEKIKDGNGYLRFTKLQVLLKTEYGKEQLEDKEHLDKISSEIREKVVEVVNYFLDVYRYITKEEFVERLGSIDITNIYLYEHNFGVYPITMNIQSAVMNRSRQEKDRMKEMLANGEKPPLYELLFLNAQSSFSKRMFTLSLVSSFQALEIFLENFLIQKYTEQGIAQLDIEAKLNRIWKTKERLKDLLKEVTGHSLLENKILWDQWCTEYDQVRNEVIHRGKEIDQLETEKTLKLNQDIITWIKSIS
;
A
#
# COMPACT_ATOMS: atom_id res chain seq x y z
N MET A 1 7.23 32.15 -23.56
CA MET A 1 8.49 32.34 -22.80
C MET A 1 9.49 31.32 -23.30
N GLU A 2 10.57 31.78 -23.91
CA GLU A 2 11.66 30.92 -24.38
C GLU A 2 12.32 30.26 -23.16
N LYS A 3 12.35 28.92 -23.07
CA LYS A 3 12.94 28.22 -21.92
C LYS A 3 14.42 27.94 -22.18
N ALA A 4 15.25 28.16 -21.17
CA ALA A 4 16.67 27.82 -21.17
C ALA A 4 16.97 26.77 -20.10
N ILE A 5 17.90 25.86 -20.41
CA ILE A 5 18.48 24.94 -19.42
C ILE A 5 19.85 25.48 -19.07
N VAL A 6 20.01 25.91 -17.82
CA VAL A 6 21.30 26.34 -17.27
C VAL A 6 21.96 25.13 -16.63
N LYS A 7 23.14 24.76 -17.12
CA LYS A 7 24.01 23.80 -16.46
C LYS A 7 24.88 24.54 -15.45
N ILE A 8 24.86 24.10 -14.20
CA ILE A 8 25.62 24.69 -13.11
C ILE A 8 26.57 23.61 -12.61
N ASP A 9 27.87 23.80 -12.87
CA ASP A 9 28.92 22.92 -12.36
C ASP A 9 29.40 23.47 -11.01
N ALA A 10 29.20 22.70 -9.94
CA ALA A 10 29.58 23.07 -8.59
C ALA A 10 30.45 21.99 -7.95
N VAL A 11 31.35 22.41 -7.07
CA VAL A 11 32.13 21.50 -6.22
C VAL A 11 31.44 21.46 -4.87
N LEU A 12 31.01 20.27 -4.44
CA LEU A 12 30.36 20.11 -3.16
C LEU A 12 31.37 20.41 -2.03
N PRO A 13 31.03 21.28 -1.06
CA PRO A 13 31.98 21.69 -0.02
C PRO A 13 32.33 20.55 0.94
N GLU A 14 31.42 19.58 1.13
CA GLU A 14 31.60 18.46 2.06
C GLU A 14 32.41 17.30 1.44
N THR A 15 32.31 17.08 0.12
CA THR A 15 32.90 15.91 -0.55
C THR A 15 33.95 16.25 -1.61
N ALA A 16 34.13 17.53 -1.95
CA ALA A 16 34.97 18.02 -3.05
C ALA A 16 34.62 17.44 -4.44
N GLU A 17 33.46 16.80 -4.57
CA GLU A 17 32.98 16.21 -5.83
C GLU A 17 32.43 17.29 -6.77
N LYS A 18 32.73 17.16 -8.06
CA LYS A 18 32.15 18.00 -9.12
C LYS A 18 30.78 17.45 -9.52
N VAL A 19 29.71 18.19 -9.21
CA VAL A 19 28.34 17.83 -9.54
C VAL A 19 27.73 18.87 -10.49
N SER A 20 27.04 18.37 -11.52
CA SER A 20 26.30 19.20 -12.47
C SER A 20 24.82 19.29 -12.08
N PHE A 21 24.36 20.48 -11.71
CA PHE A 21 22.95 20.78 -11.53
C PHE A 21 22.35 21.35 -12.83
N TYR A 22 21.08 21.07 -13.06
CA TYR A 22 20.35 21.56 -14.24
C TYR A 22 19.14 22.35 -13.79
N LEU A 23 19.11 23.64 -14.12
CA LEU A 23 17.99 24.53 -13.83
C LEU A 23 17.24 24.83 -15.14
N LEU A 24 15.95 24.51 -15.16
CA LEU A 24 15.06 24.96 -16.23
C LEU A 24 14.51 26.33 -15.83
N THR A 25 14.82 27.37 -16.61
CA THR A 25 14.41 28.75 -16.31
C THR A 25 13.99 29.48 -17.60
N ASP A 26 13.47 30.69 -17.47
CA ASP A 26 13.13 31.56 -18.60
C ASP A 26 14.42 32.22 -19.17
N ALA A 27 14.63 32.11 -20.47
CA ALA A 27 15.76 32.69 -21.18
C ALA A 27 15.81 34.23 -21.07
N HIS A 28 14.66 34.90 -20.92
CA HIS A 28 14.60 36.36 -20.76
C HIS A 28 15.12 36.82 -19.39
N ILE A 29 14.93 36.01 -18.34
CA ILE A 29 15.44 36.32 -16.99
C ILE A 29 16.98 36.28 -16.97
N LEU A 30 17.58 35.33 -17.69
CA LEU A 30 19.04 35.22 -17.81
C LEU A 30 19.68 36.38 -18.59
N LYS A 31 18.96 36.95 -19.56
CA LYS A 31 19.44 38.06 -20.40
C LYS A 31 19.27 39.44 -19.75
N SER A 32 18.35 39.58 -18.79
CA SER A 32 17.94 40.89 -18.23
C SER A 32 18.56 41.23 -16.87
N TYR A 33 19.18 40.26 -16.18
CA TYR A 33 19.77 40.45 -14.85
C TYR A 33 21.30 40.53 -14.94
N PRO A 34 21.97 41.32 -14.08
CA PRO A 34 23.42 41.27 -13.95
C PRO A 34 23.89 39.86 -13.55
N GLU A 35 24.98 39.39 -14.14
CA GLU A 35 25.50 38.02 -13.94
C GLU A 35 25.77 37.72 -12.45
N GLU A 36 26.25 38.71 -11.69
CA GLU A 36 26.51 38.56 -10.25
C GLU A 36 25.25 38.22 -9.46
N LYS A 37 24.11 38.83 -9.82
CA LYS A 37 22.83 38.57 -9.16
C LYS A 37 22.33 37.16 -9.46
N VAL A 38 22.45 36.71 -10.71
CA VAL A 38 22.14 35.34 -11.13
C VAL A 38 23.00 34.33 -10.36
N ARG A 39 24.30 34.59 -10.24
CA ARG A 39 25.22 33.74 -9.47
C ARG A 39 24.89 33.71 -7.98
N ALA A 40 24.49 34.83 -7.38
CA ALA A 40 24.11 34.92 -5.98
C ALA A 40 22.82 34.14 -5.69
N ASP A 41 21.82 34.26 -6.57
CA ASP A 41 20.55 33.54 -6.46
C ASP A 41 20.76 32.02 -6.58
N ILE A 42 21.58 31.59 -7.54
CA ILE A 42 21.98 30.17 -7.68
C ILE A 42 22.68 29.67 -6.40
N LYS A 43 23.62 30.45 -5.84
CA LYS A 43 24.29 30.08 -4.58
C LYS A 43 23.31 29.95 -3.42
N LYS A 44 22.26 30.78 -3.35
CA LYS A 44 21.24 30.69 -2.31
C LYS A 44 20.42 29.41 -2.47
N MET A 45 19.97 29.10 -3.69
CA MET A 45 19.23 27.86 -3.98
C MET A 45 20.03 26.61 -3.64
N LEU A 46 21.33 26.60 -3.96
CA LEU A 46 22.21 25.46 -3.66
C LEU A 46 22.35 25.18 -2.15
N LYS A 47 22.09 26.15 -1.27
CA LYS A 47 22.10 25.92 0.20
C LYS A 47 20.91 25.09 0.69
N GLU A 48 19.83 25.05 -0.07
CA GLU A 48 18.60 24.30 0.27
C GLU A 48 18.62 22.87 -0.26
N VAL A 49 19.61 22.51 -1.09
CA VAL A 49 19.75 21.19 -1.67
C VAL A 49 20.61 20.30 -0.77
N LYS A 50 20.06 19.16 -0.37
CA LYS A 50 20.79 18.08 0.29
C LYS A 50 20.90 16.89 -0.65
N THR A 51 22.06 16.23 -0.64
CA THR A 51 22.33 15.01 -1.41
C THR A 51 21.91 13.74 -0.67
N GLU A 52 21.49 13.84 0.61
CA GLU A 52 21.13 12.73 1.51
C GLU A 52 19.84 13.00 2.32
N LEU A 53 19.22 11.97 2.91
CA LEU A 53 17.90 12.01 3.59
C LEU A 53 17.98 12.41 5.09
N PRO A 54 17.17 13.38 5.59
CA PRO A 54 17.29 13.88 6.97
C PRO A 54 16.44 13.26 8.14
N MET A 55 15.22 12.67 8.00
CA MET A 55 14.44 12.07 9.15
C MET A 55 13.28 11.05 8.85
N ALA A 56 12.83 10.23 9.84
CA ALA A 56 11.62 9.34 9.83
C ALA A 56 10.98 8.94 11.23
N ILE A 57 9.64 8.75 11.37
CA ILE A 57 8.86 8.30 12.59
C ILE A 57 7.83 7.17 12.24
N THR A 58 7.44 6.24 13.19
CA THR A 58 6.56 5.06 12.92
C THR A 58 5.30 4.72 13.84
N GLN A 59 5.27 4.65 15.21
CA GLN A 59 4.06 4.20 16.03
C GLN A 59 3.93 4.73 17.53
N LEU A 60 2.71 4.81 18.14
CA LEU A 60 2.37 5.25 19.55
C LEU A 60 1.01 4.70 20.15
N ILE A 61 0.86 4.37 21.46
CA ILE A 61 -0.42 3.88 22.10
C ILE A 61 -0.67 4.40 23.56
N PRO A 62 -1.65 5.30 23.83
CA PRO A 62 -2.08 5.67 25.20
C PRO A 62 -3.29 4.90 25.81
N GLN A 63 -3.41 4.89 27.16
CA GLN A 63 -4.41 4.14 27.98
C GLN A 63 -5.24 5.06 28.91
N TYR A 64 -6.47 4.68 29.28
CA TYR A 64 -7.36 5.44 30.19
C TYR A 64 -8.49 4.59 30.83
N GLY A 65 -9.24 5.16 31.79
CA GLY A 65 -10.50 4.61 32.34
C GLY A 65 -11.51 5.73 32.64
N PHE A 66 -12.82 5.46 32.63
CA PHE A 66 -13.85 6.49 32.88
C PHE A 66 -14.09 6.72 34.38
N VAL A 67 -14.45 7.95 34.75
CA VAL A 67 -14.84 8.26 36.13
C VAL A 67 -16.28 7.83 36.41
N ASP A 68 -17.16 7.94 35.40
CA ASP A 68 -18.55 7.49 35.44
C ASP A 68 -18.72 6.25 34.55
N GLN A 69 -19.37 5.20 35.07
CA GLN A 69 -19.61 3.99 34.27
C GLN A 69 -20.60 4.31 33.14
N PRO A 70 -20.32 3.90 31.88
CA PRO A 70 -21.29 4.06 30.80
C PRO A 70 -22.57 3.28 31.10
N GLU A 71 -23.70 3.77 30.59
CA GLU A 71 -25.00 3.09 30.76
C GLU A 71 -24.89 1.62 30.33
N LYS A 72 -25.47 0.72 31.14
CA LYS A 72 -25.36 -0.72 30.91
C LYS A 72 -25.91 -1.09 29.54
N ILE A 73 -25.04 -1.59 28.67
CA ILE A 73 -25.39 -2.03 27.32
C ILE A 73 -25.83 -3.49 27.37
N ASP A 74 -26.98 -3.81 26.78
CA ASP A 74 -27.61 -5.15 26.89
C ASP A 74 -26.93 -6.23 26.01
N TYR A 75 -26.05 -5.85 25.08
CA TYR A 75 -25.53 -6.76 24.04
C TYR A 75 -24.09 -7.29 24.24
N GLY A 76 -23.22 -6.66 25.04
CA GLY A 76 -21.87 -7.18 25.27
C GLY A 76 -20.91 -6.23 25.99
N ASN A 77 -19.78 -6.76 26.49
CA ASN A 77 -18.85 -6.11 27.42
C ASN A 77 -17.66 -5.34 26.84
N THR A 78 -17.51 -5.36 25.52
CA THR A 78 -16.47 -4.61 24.81
C THR A 78 -17.08 -3.70 23.76
N ILE A 79 -16.67 -2.44 23.78
CA ILE A 79 -17.07 -1.43 22.82
C ILE A 79 -15.83 -1.08 21.99
N VAL A 80 -15.94 -1.23 20.68
CA VAL A 80 -14.90 -0.78 19.75
C VAL A 80 -15.46 0.31 18.87
N GLU A 81 -14.79 1.46 18.89
CA GLU A 81 -15.12 2.56 18.01
C GLU A 81 -14.26 2.52 16.76
N VAL A 82 -14.95 2.54 15.63
CA VAL A 82 -14.35 2.43 14.31
C VAL A 82 -14.84 3.57 13.45
N ASN A 83 -13.91 4.20 12.74
CA ASN A 83 -14.27 5.06 11.63
C ASN A 83 -14.09 4.28 10.32
N ILE A 84 -15.17 4.18 9.55
CA ILE A 84 -15.08 3.70 8.17
C ILE A 84 -15.17 4.89 7.22
N PRO A 85 -14.48 4.86 6.07
CA PRO A 85 -14.40 6.01 5.18
C PRO A 85 -15.65 6.16 4.30
N TYR A 86 -16.72 5.40 4.54
CA TYR A 86 -17.95 5.46 3.77
C TYR A 86 -19.02 6.22 4.54
N CYS A 87 -19.80 7.04 3.84
CA CYS A 87 -21.05 7.56 4.38
C CYS A 87 -22.16 6.54 4.11
N LEU A 88 -22.42 5.66 5.07
CA LEU A 88 -23.56 4.76 4.99
C LEU A 88 -24.83 5.52 5.35
N HIS A 89 -25.84 5.50 4.48
CA HIS A 89 -27.08 6.25 4.66
C HIS A 89 -28.10 5.55 5.58
N LEU A 90 -27.61 4.99 6.70
CA LEU A 90 -28.43 4.44 7.76
C LEU A 90 -28.72 5.51 8.82
N PRO A 91 -29.90 5.54 9.45
CA PRO A 91 -30.18 6.43 10.57
C PRO A 91 -29.19 6.26 11.73
N ASN A 92 -28.85 7.35 12.41
CA ASN A 92 -28.05 7.36 13.62
C ASN A 92 -28.73 6.52 14.70
N GLY A 93 -27.95 5.66 15.36
CA GLY A 93 -28.46 4.73 16.37
C GLY A 93 -29.11 3.48 15.78
N THR A 94 -29.05 3.27 14.45
CA THR A 94 -29.51 1.99 13.87
C THR A 94 -28.67 0.85 14.43
N GLU A 95 -29.32 -0.05 15.16
CA GLU A 95 -28.73 -1.26 15.73
C GLU A 95 -28.94 -2.44 14.77
N LEU A 96 -27.85 -3.11 14.42
CA LEU A 96 -27.87 -4.28 13.55
C LEU A 96 -27.11 -5.42 14.23
N ASP A 97 -27.81 -6.52 14.48
CA ASP A 97 -27.20 -7.74 14.98
C ASP A 97 -26.48 -8.47 13.84
N VAL A 98 -25.19 -8.69 14.03
CA VAL A 98 -24.30 -9.34 13.06
C VAL A 98 -23.82 -10.66 13.66
N SER A 99 -24.19 -11.77 13.01
CA SER A 99 -23.77 -13.12 13.39
C SER A 99 -22.99 -13.74 12.25
N THR A 100 -21.75 -14.19 12.51
CA THR A 100 -20.97 -15.01 11.58
C THR A 100 -20.79 -16.42 12.17
N PRO A 101 -21.72 -17.36 11.90
CA PRO A 101 -21.75 -18.68 12.54
C PRO A 101 -20.46 -19.49 12.32
N GLU A 102 -19.83 -19.35 11.15
CA GLU A 102 -18.58 -20.02 10.80
C GLU A 102 -17.41 -19.67 11.74
N LYS A 103 -17.47 -18.48 12.37
CA LYS A 103 -16.44 -17.97 13.27
C LYS A 103 -16.92 -17.81 14.72
N ASN A 104 -18.13 -18.31 15.01
CA ASN A 104 -18.78 -18.20 16.32
C ASN A 104 -18.75 -16.76 16.89
N LEU A 105 -18.95 -15.76 16.03
CA LEU A 105 -18.88 -14.35 16.40
C LEU A 105 -20.25 -13.72 16.32
N GLN A 106 -20.65 -13.09 17.42
CA GLN A 106 -21.86 -12.29 17.53
C GLN A 106 -21.46 -10.88 17.92
N ALA A 107 -21.93 -9.91 17.15
CA ALA A 107 -21.69 -8.50 17.36
C ALA A 107 -22.96 -7.70 17.13
N ARG A 108 -23.05 -6.54 17.76
CA ARG A 108 -24.07 -5.53 17.43
C ARG A 108 -23.35 -4.31 16.93
N VAL A 109 -23.77 -3.86 15.76
CA VAL A 109 -23.22 -2.68 15.12
C VAL A 109 -24.21 -1.53 15.29
N ILE A 110 -23.76 -0.46 15.93
CA ILE A 110 -24.52 0.79 16.06
C ILE A 110 -23.93 1.80 15.09
N CYS A 111 -24.76 2.30 14.19
CA CYS A 111 -24.34 3.24 13.15
C CYS A 111 -24.44 4.69 13.62
N GLY A 112 -23.42 5.50 13.33
CA GLY A 112 -23.42 6.94 13.52
C GLY A 112 -22.82 7.66 12.32
N LYS A 113 -23.49 8.69 11.83
CA LYS A 113 -23.03 9.52 10.71
C LYS A 113 -22.42 10.79 11.26
N ILE A 114 -21.18 11.05 10.89
CA ILE A 114 -20.41 12.19 11.37
C ILE A 114 -20.13 13.13 10.21
N TRP A 115 -20.59 14.38 10.33
CA TRP A 115 -20.15 15.47 9.46
C TRP A 115 -18.72 15.86 9.83
N THR A 116 -17.84 15.97 8.85
CA THR A 116 -16.47 16.45 9.07
C THR A 116 -16.46 17.97 9.23
N THR A 117 -15.32 18.52 9.63
CA THR A 117 -15.10 19.97 9.64
C THR A 117 -15.22 20.60 8.25
N GLN A 118 -15.06 19.83 7.18
CA GLN A 118 -15.25 20.29 5.81
C GLN A 118 -16.75 20.52 5.48
N ALA A 119 -17.65 19.90 6.24
CA ALA A 119 -19.10 20.03 6.10
C ALA A 119 -19.72 20.88 7.23
N ALA A 120 -18.98 21.84 7.78
CA ALA A 120 -19.40 22.61 8.95
C ALA A 120 -20.74 23.35 8.73
N GLY A 121 -21.60 23.30 9.74
CA GLY A 121 -22.95 23.90 9.68
C GLY A 121 -24.00 23.04 8.99
N SER A 122 -23.66 21.81 8.58
CA SER A 122 -24.61 20.80 8.11
C SER A 122 -25.61 20.40 9.21
N SER A 123 -26.81 20.03 8.77
CA SER A 123 -27.94 19.71 9.61
C SER A 123 -27.74 18.34 10.28
N PRO A 124 -28.08 18.21 11.58
CA PRO A 124 -28.10 16.92 12.26
C PRO A 124 -29.39 16.13 12.00
N VAL A 125 -30.34 16.69 11.24
CA VAL A 125 -31.63 16.03 10.93
C VAL A 125 -31.37 14.67 10.28
N ASP A 126 -32.03 13.65 10.81
CA ASP A 126 -31.88 12.28 10.37
C ASP A 126 -33.23 11.57 10.28
N ILE A 127 -33.92 11.78 9.16
CA ILE A 127 -35.24 11.23 8.86
C ILE A 127 -35.16 10.36 7.60
N TYR A 128 -36.01 9.35 7.51
CA TYR A 128 -36.10 8.43 6.37
C TYR A 128 -37.55 8.30 5.91
N ALA A 129 -37.75 7.96 4.63
CA ALA A 129 -39.06 7.65 4.07
C ALA A 129 -39.20 6.14 3.84
N GLU A 130 -40.44 5.68 3.67
CA GLU A 130 -40.76 4.26 3.49
C GLU A 130 -40.29 3.71 2.13
N ASP A 131 -40.43 4.50 1.05
CA ASP A 131 -40.29 4.01 -0.34
C ASP A 131 -39.23 4.74 -1.17
N ARG A 132 -38.53 5.74 -0.61
CA ARG A 132 -37.60 6.59 -1.37
C ARG A 132 -36.48 7.18 -0.53
N THR A 133 -35.39 7.54 -1.20
CA THR A 133 -34.29 8.30 -0.61
C THR A 133 -34.70 9.76 -0.39
N LEU A 134 -34.35 10.30 0.78
CA LEU A 134 -34.53 11.71 1.13
C LEU A 134 -33.21 12.48 0.97
N TYR A 135 -33.33 13.77 0.68
CA TYR A 135 -32.18 14.65 0.48
C TYR A 135 -32.32 15.90 1.34
N PHE A 136 -31.20 16.44 1.82
CA PHE A 136 -31.21 17.72 2.50
C PHE A 136 -31.59 18.85 1.53
N ASN A 137 -32.39 19.80 2.01
CA ASN A 137 -32.63 21.06 1.31
C ASN A 137 -31.53 22.09 1.66
N ASN A 138 -31.36 23.11 0.81
CA ASN A 138 -30.37 24.18 0.96
C ASN A 138 -28.94 23.64 1.12
N GLY A 139 -28.58 22.64 0.29
CA GLY A 139 -27.20 22.22 0.12
C GLY A 139 -26.38 23.35 -0.51
N ASP A 140 -25.26 23.70 0.11
CA ASP A 140 -24.35 24.72 -0.42
C ASP A 140 -22.95 24.14 -0.52
N VAL A 141 -22.36 24.23 -1.71
CA VAL A 141 -20.97 23.80 -1.95
C VAL A 141 -20.12 25.06 -1.97
N ILE A 142 -19.31 25.21 -0.93
CA ILE A 142 -18.30 26.26 -0.89
C ILE A 142 -17.07 25.71 -1.60
N THR A 143 -17.05 25.94 -2.91
CA THR A 143 -15.89 25.62 -3.74
C THR A 143 -14.70 26.48 -3.30
N PRO A 144 -13.47 25.94 -3.33
CA PRO A 144 -12.29 26.74 -3.04
C PRO A 144 -12.22 27.93 -4.01
N LYS A 145 -11.62 29.04 -3.58
CA LYS A 145 -11.37 30.17 -4.49
C LYS A 145 -10.53 29.66 -5.66
N LEU A 146 -11.05 29.81 -6.87
CA LEU A 146 -10.33 29.44 -8.09
C LEU A 146 -9.50 30.63 -8.61
N PRO A 147 -8.26 30.40 -9.05
CA PRO A 147 -7.56 29.11 -9.10
C PRO A 147 -7.10 28.64 -7.71
N VAL A 148 -7.19 27.32 -7.45
CA VAL A 148 -6.70 26.71 -6.21
C VAL A 148 -5.17 26.81 -6.16
N GLU A 149 -4.64 27.22 -5.01
CA GLU A 149 -3.19 27.26 -4.81
C GLU A 149 -2.61 25.84 -4.89
N SER A 150 -1.57 25.65 -5.69
CA SER A 150 -0.91 24.35 -5.86
C SER A 150 -0.28 23.81 -4.57
N THR A 151 -0.07 24.68 -3.58
CA THR A 151 0.40 24.38 -2.22
C THR A 151 -0.63 23.61 -1.38
N LEU A 152 -1.91 23.58 -1.76
CA LEU A 152 -2.98 22.87 -1.04
C LEU A 152 -2.99 21.35 -1.32
N GLY A 153 -2.05 20.87 -2.15
CA GLY A 153 -1.89 19.46 -2.50
C GLY A 153 -2.65 19.07 -3.76
N TRP A 154 -2.58 17.77 -4.09
CA TRP A 154 -3.15 17.21 -5.31
C TRP A 154 -4.67 16.96 -5.22
N GLN A 155 -5.24 17.02 -4.03
CA GLN A 155 -6.67 16.86 -3.79
C GLN A 155 -7.32 18.24 -3.66
N LEU A 156 -8.31 18.53 -4.50
CA LEU A 156 -9.13 19.73 -4.37
C LEU A 156 -9.84 19.69 -3.03
N GLN A 157 -9.57 20.70 -2.21
CA GLN A 157 -10.25 20.86 -0.93
C GLN A 157 -11.56 21.62 -1.17
N PHE A 158 -12.69 20.99 -0.88
CA PHE A 158 -14.00 21.60 -0.99
C PHE A 158 -14.69 21.52 0.37
N THR A 159 -15.41 22.58 0.70
CA THR A 159 -16.24 22.61 1.90
C THR A 159 -17.70 22.77 1.50
N GLY A 160 -18.60 22.54 2.43
CA GLY A 160 -20.00 22.81 2.15
C GLY A 160 -20.89 22.61 3.36
N LYS A 161 -22.18 22.76 3.12
CA LYS A 161 -23.23 22.54 4.10
C LYS A 161 -24.28 21.65 3.47
N ASN A 162 -24.71 20.60 4.19
CA ASN A 162 -25.75 19.67 3.74
C ASN A 162 -25.42 18.98 2.41
N VAL A 163 -24.13 18.75 2.15
CA VAL A 163 -23.64 18.16 0.90
C VAL A 163 -22.71 16.99 1.22
N GLU A 164 -22.67 16.02 0.33
CA GLU A 164 -21.77 14.87 0.41
C GLU A 164 -21.15 14.61 -0.96
N LYS A 165 -20.01 13.90 -0.96
CA LYS A 165 -19.35 13.53 -2.21
C LYS A 165 -20.00 12.26 -2.75
N ILE A 166 -20.37 12.29 -4.02
CA ILE A 166 -20.86 11.10 -4.72
C ILE A 166 -19.74 10.06 -4.75
N LYS A 167 -20.03 8.83 -4.30
CA LYS A 167 -19.06 7.73 -4.17
C LYS A 167 -17.84 8.11 -3.31
N ASP A 168 -18.08 8.63 -2.12
CA ASP A 168 -17.01 8.99 -1.20
C ASP A 168 -16.37 7.75 -0.56
N GLY A 169 -15.20 7.35 -1.06
CA GLY A 169 -14.42 6.25 -0.49
C GLY A 169 -13.47 6.67 0.63
N ASN A 170 -13.43 7.96 1.00
CA ASN A 170 -12.49 8.52 1.98
C ASN A 170 -13.17 9.30 3.12
N GLY A 171 -14.50 9.40 3.12
CA GLY A 171 -15.26 10.00 4.19
C GLY A 171 -15.04 11.50 4.33
N TYR A 172 -14.81 12.19 3.21
CA TYR A 172 -14.26 13.54 3.15
C TYR A 172 -15.17 14.61 3.76
N LEU A 173 -16.46 14.63 3.39
CA LEU A 173 -17.46 15.53 3.97
C LEU A 173 -18.22 14.88 5.12
N ARG A 174 -18.43 13.56 5.00
CA ARG A 174 -19.21 12.78 5.93
C ARG A 174 -18.72 11.35 5.90
N PHE A 175 -18.67 10.71 7.06
CA PHE A 175 -18.29 9.31 7.18
C PHE A 175 -19.14 8.64 8.25
N THR A 176 -19.07 7.32 8.30
CA THR A 176 -19.77 6.52 9.30
C THR A 176 -18.81 6.10 10.40
N LYS A 177 -19.16 6.47 11.63
CA LYS A 177 -18.64 5.89 12.85
C LYS A 177 -19.48 4.66 13.20
N LEU A 178 -18.84 3.53 13.44
CA LEU A 178 -19.47 2.32 13.93
C LEU A 178 -19.03 2.09 15.38
N GLN A 179 -20.00 1.81 16.24
CA GLN A 179 -19.72 1.20 17.53
C GLN A 179 -20.02 -0.29 17.41
N VAL A 180 -18.98 -1.11 17.53
CA VAL A 180 -19.08 -2.56 17.46
C VAL A 180 -19.06 -3.09 18.89
N LEU A 181 -20.20 -3.64 19.30
CA LEU A 181 -20.40 -4.24 20.61
C LEU A 181 -20.09 -5.73 20.51
N LEU A 182 -19.14 -6.18 21.34
CA LEU A 182 -18.67 -7.56 21.40
C LEU A 182 -18.82 -8.12 22.81
N LYS A 183 -19.01 -9.44 22.92
CA LYS A 183 -18.84 -10.19 24.16
C LYS A 183 -17.42 -10.76 24.17
N THR A 184 -16.65 -10.42 25.19
CA THR A 184 -15.28 -10.87 25.43
C THR A 184 -15.15 -11.37 26.87
N GLU A 185 -14.09 -12.09 27.18
CA GLU A 185 -13.87 -12.64 28.53
C GLU A 185 -12.39 -12.40 28.91
N TYR A 186 -12.05 -11.13 29.19
CA TYR A 186 -10.70 -10.75 29.58
C TYR A 186 -10.57 -10.63 31.11
N GLY A 187 -9.42 -11.01 31.65
CA GLY A 187 -9.10 -10.85 33.08
C GLY A 187 -8.40 -9.52 33.35
N LYS A 188 -8.63 -8.94 34.54
CA LYS A 188 -8.01 -7.65 34.93
C LYS A 188 -6.47 -7.69 34.86
N GLU A 189 -5.85 -8.79 35.28
CA GLU A 189 -4.39 -8.98 35.25
C GLU A 189 -3.81 -8.91 33.82
N GLN A 190 -4.58 -9.29 32.80
CA GLN A 190 -4.15 -9.24 31.39
C GLN A 190 -4.16 -7.81 30.82
N LEU A 191 -4.93 -6.90 31.42
CA LEU A 191 -5.05 -5.51 30.96
C LEU A 191 -3.94 -4.61 31.51
N GLU A 192 -3.28 -5.03 32.59
CA GLU A 192 -2.22 -4.28 33.24
C GLU A 192 -0.83 -4.56 32.62
N ASP A 193 -0.68 -5.63 31.83
CA ASP A 193 0.55 -5.95 31.11
C ASP A 193 0.54 -5.47 29.65
N LYS A 194 1.64 -4.82 29.23
CA LYS A 194 1.75 -4.20 27.90
C LYS A 194 1.78 -5.23 26.76
N GLU A 195 2.46 -6.36 26.95
CA GLU A 195 2.55 -7.38 25.91
C GLU A 195 1.20 -8.10 25.73
N HIS A 196 0.49 -8.37 26.83
CA HIS A 196 -0.88 -8.89 26.77
C HIS A 196 -1.85 -7.87 26.16
N LEU A 197 -1.68 -6.58 26.45
CA LEU A 197 -2.51 -5.53 25.87
C LEU A 197 -2.35 -5.39 24.35
N ASP A 198 -1.13 -5.49 23.83
CA ASP A 198 -0.88 -5.47 22.39
C ASP A 198 -1.55 -6.68 21.70
N LYS A 199 -1.51 -7.86 22.34
CA LYS A 199 -2.19 -9.07 21.87
C LYS A 199 -3.71 -8.92 21.87
N ILE A 200 -4.30 -8.45 22.98
CA ILE A 200 -5.74 -8.18 23.11
C ILE A 200 -6.18 -7.16 22.04
N SER A 201 -5.40 -6.09 21.85
CA SER A 201 -5.68 -5.06 20.85
C SER A 201 -5.66 -5.59 19.41
N SER A 202 -4.74 -6.51 19.10
CA SER A 202 -4.69 -7.18 17.80
C SER A 202 -5.87 -8.13 17.59
N GLU A 203 -6.21 -8.93 18.59
CA GLU A 203 -7.33 -9.88 18.54
C GLU A 203 -8.68 -9.16 18.33
N ILE A 204 -8.93 -8.10 19.11
CA ILE A 204 -10.12 -7.27 18.97
C ILE A 204 -10.17 -6.64 17.58
N ARG A 205 -9.02 -6.17 17.06
CA ARG A 205 -8.94 -5.58 15.72
C ARG A 205 -9.34 -6.57 14.63
N GLU A 206 -8.85 -7.80 14.68
CA GLU A 206 -9.19 -8.84 13.70
C GLU A 206 -10.69 -9.15 13.70
N LYS A 207 -11.29 -9.36 14.90
CA LYS A 207 -12.73 -9.59 15.06
C LYS A 207 -13.57 -8.44 14.50
N VAL A 208 -13.15 -7.20 14.76
CA VAL A 208 -13.85 -6.01 14.29
C VAL A 208 -13.75 -5.84 12.78
N VAL A 209 -12.57 -6.09 12.19
CA VAL A 209 -12.37 -6.07 10.72
C VAL A 209 -13.33 -7.03 10.05
N GLU A 210 -13.50 -8.22 10.61
CA GLU A 210 -14.44 -9.20 10.10
C GLU A 210 -15.90 -8.73 10.18
N VAL A 211 -16.36 -8.30 11.36
CA VAL A 211 -17.75 -7.85 11.56
C VAL A 211 -18.09 -6.71 10.62
N VAL A 212 -17.22 -5.70 10.54
CA VAL A 212 -17.42 -4.53 9.70
C VAL A 212 -17.42 -4.93 8.23
N ASN A 213 -16.50 -5.78 7.78
CA ASN A 213 -16.48 -6.20 6.38
C ASN A 213 -17.71 -6.99 5.97
N TYR A 214 -18.20 -7.89 6.83
CA TYR A 214 -19.44 -8.61 6.57
C TYR A 214 -20.64 -7.66 6.53
N PHE A 215 -20.71 -6.71 7.46
CA PHE A 215 -21.72 -5.64 7.44
C PHE A 215 -21.67 -4.82 6.14
N LEU A 216 -20.49 -4.42 5.66
CA LEU A 216 -20.32 -3.68 4.40
C LEU A 216 -20.69 -4.51 3.17
N ASP A 217 -20.50 -5.83 3.19
CA ASP A 217 -20.93 -6.73 2.12
C ASP A 217 -22.46 -6.81 2.05
N VAL A 218 -23.12 -6.90 3.20
CA VAL A 218 -24.59 -6.89 3.27
C VAL A 218 -25.14 -5.54 2.80
N TYR A 219 -24.56 -4.43 3.28
CA TYR A 219 -24.98 -3.09 2.89
C TYR A 219 -24.90 -2.91 1.37
N ARG A 220 -23.74 -3.17 0.74
CA ARG A 220 -23.58 -2.98 -0.70
C ARG A 220 -24.46 -3.92 -1.52
N TYR A 221 -24.72 -5.12 -1.01
CA TYR A 221 -25.59 -6.08 -1.70
C TYR A 221 -27.01 -5.55 -1.78
N ILE A 222 -27.50 -4.88 -0.73
CA ILE A 222 -28.85 -4.32 -0.67
C ILE A 222 -28.92 -3.00 -1.46
N THR A 223 -28.05 -2.05 -1.17
CA THR A 223 -28.11 -0.70 -1.73
C THR A 223 -27.60 -0.61 -3.17
N LYS A 224 -26.87 -1.63 -3.61
CA LYS A 224 -26.13 -1.65 -4.90
C LYS A 224 -25.09 -0.52 -5.00
N GLU A 225 -24.65 0.03 -3.87
CA GLU A 225 -23.58 1.02 -3.81
C GLU A 225 -22.22 0.35 -4.05
N GLU A 226 -21.81 0.32 -5.31
CA GLU A 226 -20.57 -0.32 -5.77
C GLU A 226 -19.28 0.26 -5.19
N PHE A 227 -19.32 1.49 -4.64
CA PHE A 227 -18.14 2.18 -4.12
C PHE A 227 -17.82 1.81 -2.66
N VAL A 228 -18.73 1.11 -1.98
CA VAL A 228 -18.51 0.59 -0.62
C VAL A 228 -17.79 -0.75 -0.74
N GLU A 229 -16.55 -0.83 -0.23
CA GLU A 229 -15.67 -1.99 -0.37
C GLU A 229 -15.26 -2.58 0.98
N ARG A 230 -14.64 -3.78 0.95
CA ARG A 230 -14.07 -4.38 2.15
C ARG A 230 -12.79 -3.61 2.51
N LEU A 231 -12.57 -3.37 3.79
CA LEU A 231 -11.43 -2.67 4.32
C LEU A 231 -10.33 -3.67 4.71
N GLY A 232 -9.13 -3.49 4.14
CA GLY A 232 -7.92 -4.27 4.48
C GLY A 232 -7.29 -3.84 5.81
N SER A 233 -7.56 -2.60 6.25
CA SER A 233 -7.25 -2.12 7.59
C SER A 233 -8.35 -1.17 8.05
N ILE A 234 -8.65 -1.19 9.34
CA ILE A 234 -9.65 -0.32 9.95
C ILE A 234 -8.98 0.63 10.93
N ASP A 235 -9.43 1.89 10.90
CA ASP A 235 -9.04 2.89 11.89
C ASP A 235 -9.87 2.68 13.16
N ILE A 236 -9.29 1.90 14.07
CA ILE A 236 -9.83 1.73 15.42
C ILE A 236 -9.39 2.95 16.21
N THR A 237 -10.34 3.80 16.55
CA THR A 237 -10.05 4.99 17.33
C THR A 237 -10.03 4.68 18.81
N ASN A 238 -10.81 3.71 19.27
CA ASN A 238 -10.92 3.38 20.68
C ASN A 238 -11.35 1.92 20.89
N ILE A 239 -10.74 1.27 21.88
CA ILE A 239 -11.21 -0.01 22.42
C ILE A 239 -11.51 0.22 23.89
N TYR A 240 -12.72 -0.13 24.34
CA TYR A 240 -13.15 0.03 25.72
C TYR A 240 -13.78 -1.25 26.26
N LEU A 241 -13.32 -1.68 27.43
CA LEU A 241 -13.75 -2.87 28.16
C LEU A 241 -14.56 -2.44 29.38
N TYR A 242 -15.89 -2.48 29.29
CA TYR A 242 -16.72 -1.84 30.31
C TYR A 242 -16.65 -2.55 31.67
N GLU A 243 -16.55 -3.89 31.69
CA GLU A 243 -16.51 -4.67 32.95
C GLU A 243 -15.31 -4.33 33.81
N HIS A 244 -14.24 -3.84 33.19
CA HIS A 244 -13.00 -3.46 33.85
C HIS A 244 -12.79 -1.96 33.92
N ASN A 245 -13.69 -1.17 33.30
CA ASN A 245 -13.56 0.27 33.16
C ASN A 245 -12.18 0.70 32.58
N PHE A 246 -11.78 0.08 31.47
CA PHE A 246 -10.45 0.25 30.87
C PHE A 246 -10.55 0.52 29.37
N GLY A 247 -9.75 1.47 28.84
CA GLY A 247 -9.74 1.82 27.41
C GLY A 247 -8.39 2.24 26.84
N VAL A 248 -8.24 2.14 25.51
CA VAL A 248 -6.99 2.43 24.78
C VAL A 248 -7.21 3.14 23.45
N TYR A 249 -6.24 3.99 23.06
CA TYR A 249 -6.17 4.67 21.76
C TYR A 249 -4.94 4.20 20.97
N PRO A 250 -5.10 3.49 19.84
CA PRO A 250 -3.96 3.10 19.01
C PRO A 250 -3.61 4.20 17.96
N ILE A 251 -2.37 4.69 17.90
CA ILE A 251 -1.92 5.78 16.99
C ILE A 251 -0.78 5.31 16.07
N THR A 252 -0.97 5.43 14.74
CA THR A 252 0.06 5.10 13.72
C THR A 252 0.58 6.38 13.05
N MET A 253 1.91 6.57 12.95
CA MET A 253 2.52 7.77 12.34
C MET A 253 3.66 7.39 11.38
N ASN A 254 3.44 7.40 10.06
CA ASN A 254 4.47 7.07 9.05
C ASN A 254 4.91 8.33 8.26
N ILE A 255 5.94 9.05 8.72
CA ILE A 255 6.35 10.35 8.14
C ILE A 255 7.85 10.36 7.81
N GLN A 256 8.23 10.87 6.62
CA GLN A 256 9.63 11.04 6.16
C GLN A 256 9.83 12.33 5.34
N SER A 257 11.09 12.71 5.06
CA SER A 257 11.43 13.90 4.25
C SER A 257 11.10 13.74 2.76
N ALA A 258 10.74 14.86 2.08
CA ALA A 258 10.29 14.86 0.69
C ALA A 258 11.44 14.82 -0.34
N VAL A 259 11.24 14.11 -1.46
CA VAL A 259 12.17 14.05 -2.60
C VAL A 259 11.88 15.22 -3.58
N MET A 260 12.93 15.94 -4.00
CA MET A 260 12.77 17.13 -4.87
C MET A 260 12.51 16.79 -6.35
N ASN A 261 13.35 15.98 -7.00
CA ASN A 261 13.24 15.66 -8.44
C ASN A 261 13.90 14.32 -8.79
N ARG A 262 13.36 13.63 -9.81
CA ARG A 262 14.05 12.52 -10.51
C ARG A 262 15.11 13.04 -11.49
N SER A 263 16.10 12.20 -11.79
CA SER A 263 17.25 12.53 -12.64
C SER A 263 16.86 12.81 -14.11
N ARG A 264 17.76 13.44 -14.86
CA ARG A 264 17.55 13.71 -16.30
C ARG A 264 17.52 12.42 -17.13
N GLN A 265 18.41 11.48 -16.83
CA GLN A 265 18.51 10.20 -17.55
C GLN A 265 17.21 9.39 -17.40
N GLU A 266 16.66 9.28 -16.19
CA GLU A 266 15.37 8.62 -15.95
C GLU A 266 14.25 9.25 -16.78
N LYS A 267 14.20 10.60 -16.83
CA LYS A 267 13.19 11.33 -17.60
C LYS A 267 13.28 11.05 -19.09
N ASP A 268 14.48 10.98 -19.65
CA ASP A 268 14.67 10.76 -21.08
C ASP A 268 14.38 9.29 -21.46
N ARG A 269 14.77 8.31 -20.61
CA ARG A 269 14.41 6.90 -20.82
C ARG A 269 12.90 6.66 -20.78
N MET A 270 12.18 7.30 -19.85
CA MET A 270 10.72 7.20 -19.78
C MET A 270 10.05 7.71 -21.06
N LYS A 271 10.54 8.82 -21.65
CA LYS A 271 9.99 9.35 -22.91
C LYS A 271 10.15 8.37 -24.06
N GLU A 272 11.33 7.76 -24.16
CA GLU A 272 11.67 6.81 -25.22
C GLU A 272 10.75 5.57 -25.17
N MET A 273 10.66 4.91 -24.00
CA MET A 273 9.84 3.72 -23.84
C MET A 273 8.36 3.97 -24.18
N LEU A 274 7.84 5.12 -23.77
CA LEU A 274 6.46 5.51 -24.07
C LEU A 274 6.24 5.79 -25.56
N ALA A 275 7.19 6.45 -26.23
CA ALA A 275 7.10 6.73 -27.66
C ALA A 275 7.10 5.44 -28.50
N ASN A 276 7.83 4.43 -28.04
CA ASN A 276 8.00 3.15 -28.74
C ASN A 276 6.91 2.11 -28.38
N GLY A 277 6.05 2.39 -27.40
CA GLY A 277 5.07 1.41 -26.91
C GLY A 277 5.70 0.20 -26.21
N GLU A 278 6.93 0.34 -25.70
CA GLU A 278 7.66 -0.73 -25.01
C GLU A 278 6.97 -1.09 -23.70
N LYS A 279 6.69 -2.38 -23.50
CA LYS A 279 6.18 -2.90 -22.21
C LYS A 279 7.34 -3.34 -21.32
N PRO A 280 7.32 -3.03 -20.01
CA PRO A 280 8.29 -3.58 -19.08
C PRO A 280 8.19 -5.12 -19.04
N PRO A 281 9.32 -5.84 -18.90
CA PRO A 281 9.29 -7.29 -18.78
C PRO A 281 8.50 -7.73 -17.54
N LEU A 282 7.61 -8.72 -17.73
CA LEU A 282 6.71 -9.19 -16.66
C LEU A 282 7.48 -9.69 -15.42
N TYR A 283 8.62 -10.37 -15.61
CA TYR A 283 9.42 -10.85 -14.48
C TYR A 283 9.97 -9.69 -13.63
N GLU A 284 10.33 -8.54 -14.22
CA GLU A 284 10.82 -7.38 -13.47
C GLU A 284 9.69 -6.74 -12.66
N LEU A 285 8.49 -6.67 -13.24
CA LEU A 285 7.30 -6.22 -12.51
C LEU A 285 6.95 -7.16 -11.35
N LEU A 286 7.09 -8.48 -11.55
CA LEU A 286 6.89 -9.47 -10.49
C LEU A 286 7.96 -9.38 -9.39
N PHE A 287 9.22 -9.05 -9.71
CA PHE A 287 10.21 -8.74 -8.69
C PHE A 287 9.90 -7.47 -7.90
N LEU A 288 9.41 -6.41 -8.57
CA LEU A 288 8.96 -5.20 -7.87
C LEU A 288 7.75 -5.49 -6.97
N ASN A 289 6.83 -6.34 -7.42
CA ASN A 289 5.72 -6.83 -6.60
C ASN A 289 6.21 -7.68 -5.43
N ALA A 290 7.22 -8.53 -5.65
CA ALA A 290 7.84 -9.31 -4.58
C ALA A 290 8.46 -8.39 -3.53
N GLN A 291 9.18 -7.34 -3.94
CA GLN A 291 9.79 -6.35 -3.07
C GLN A 291 8.75 -5.48 -2.33
N SER A 292 7.67 -5.05 -3.01
CA SER A 292 6.57 -4.31 -2.38
C SER A 292 5.77 -5.18 -1.41
N SER A 293 5.57 -6.45 -1.73
CA SER A 293 4.92 -7.41 -0.85
C SER A 293 5.79 -7.67 0.37
N PHE A 294 7.11 -7.80 0.18
CA PHE A 294 8.09 -7.89 1.28
C PHE A 294 8.02 -6.68 2.20
N SER A 295 7.98 -5.46 1.66
CA SER A 295 7.90 -4.23 2.46
C SER A 295 6.55 -4.07 3.18
N LYS A 296 5.48 -4.66 2.64
CA LYS A 296 4.16 -4.78 3.29
C LYS A 296 4.04 -6.02 4.18
N ARG A 297 5.13 -6.74 4.45
CA ARG A 297 5.21 -7.99 5.25
C ARG A 297 4.35 -9.15 4.74
N MET A 298 3.99 -9.13 3.46
CA MET A 298 3.34 -10.24 2.77
C MET A 298 4.40 -11.23 2.27
N PHE A 299 5.08 -11.95 3.18
CA PHE A 299 6.27 -12.77 2.87
C PHE A 299 5.98 -13.94 1.91
N THR A 300 4.89 -14.67 2.12
CA THR A 300 4.48 -15.73 1.19
C THR A 300 4.20 -15.18 -0.22
N LEU A 301 3.50 -14.06 -0.32
CA LEU A 301 3.24 -13.41 -1.62
C LEU A 301 4.53 -12.89 -2.25
N SER A 302 5.47 -12.40 -1.44
CA SER A 302 6.79 -12.00 -1.87
C SER A 302 7.55 -13.16 -2.52
N LEU A 303 7.62 -14.31 -1.84
CA LEU A 303 8.28 -15.50 -2.35
C LEU A 303 7.60 -16.05 -3.60
N VAL A 304 6.27 -16.20 -3.57
CA VAL A 304 5.52 -16.70 -4.73
C VAL A 304 5.74 -15.80 -5.94
N SER A 305 5.68 -14.48 -5.76
CA SER A 305 5.97 -13.52 -6.84
C SER A 305 7.41 -13.67 -7.36
N SER A 306 8.37 -13.94 -6.48
CA SER A 306 9.77 -14.14 -6.86
C SER A 306 10.05 -15.45 -7.58
N PHE A 307 9.36 -16.53 -7.18
CA PHE A 307 9.43 -17.82 -7.84
C PHE A 307 8.85 -17.73 -9.24
N GLN A 308 7.68 -17.13 -9.36
CA GLN A 308 7.04 -16.86 -10.65
C GLN A 308 7.92 -15.97 -11.53
N ALA A 309 8.57 -14.95 -10.94
CA ALA A 309 9.49 -14.10 -11.70
C ALA A 309 10.64 -14.90 -12.31
N LEU A 310 11.30 -15.80 -11.55
CA LEU A 310 12.35 -16.67 -12.08
C LEU A 310 11.81 -17.64 -13.14
N GLU A 311 10.69 -18.28 -12.88
CA GLU A 311 10.09 -19.28 -13.78
C GLU A 311 9.69 -18.64 -15.12
N ILE A 312 9.03 -17.48 -15.10
CA ILE A 312 8.63 -16.73 -16.30
C ILE A 312 9.85 -16.20 -17.05
N PHE A 313 10.86 -15.69 -16.33
CA PHE A 313 12.10 -15.27 -16.95
C PHE A 313 12.75 -16.43 -17.72
N LEU A 314 12.91 -17.58 -17.06
CA LEU A 314 13.54 -18.76 -17.65
C LEU A 314 12.75 -19.29 -18.85
N GLU A 315 11.43 -19.35 -18.74
CA GLU A 315 10.58 -19.82 -19.83
C GLU A 315 10.67 -18.90 -21.06
N ASN A 316 10.53 -17.59 -20.86
CA ASN A 316 10.65 -16.60 -21.94
C ASN A 316 12.04 -16.66 -22.59
N PHE A 317 13.08 -16.83 -21.78
CA PHE A 317 14.44 -17.00 -22.26
C PHE A 317 14.58 -18.24 -23.15
N LEU A 318 14.06 -19.39 -22.72
CA LEU A 318 14.10 -20.62 -23.50
C LEU A 318 13.29 -20.52 -24.80
N ILE A 319 12.09 -19.94 -24.75
CA ILE A 319 11.25 -19.72 -25.94
C ILE A 319 11.99 -18.84 -26.95
N GLN A 320 12.55 -17.71 -26.49
CA GLN A 320 13.34 -16.82 -27.33
C GLN A 320 14.48 -17.59 -28.00
N LYS A 321 15.28 -18.33 -27.22
CA LYS A 321 16.42 -19.06 -27.77
C LYS A 321 16.04 -20.19 -28.73
N TYR A 322 14.98 -20.95 -28.46
CA TYR A 322 14.52 -21.98 -29.41
C TYR A 322 13.92 -21.37 -30.68
N THR A 323 13.27 -20.21 -30.58
CA THR A 323 12.77 -19.46 -31.74
C THR A 323 13.94 -18.98 -32.61
N GLU A 324 14.99 -18.46 -31.99
CA GLU A 324 16.25 -18.10 -32.66
C GLU A 324 16.89 -19.31 -33.37
N GLN A 325 16.72 -20.52 -32.85
CA GLN A 325 17.14 -21.78 -33.48
C GLN A 325 16.18 -22.30 -34.58
N GLY A 326 15.08 -21.59 -34.84
CA GLY A 326 14.11 -21.96 -35.88
C GLY A 326 13.18 -23.10 -35.52
N ILE A 327 13.06 -23.46 -34.23
CA ILE A 327 12.11 -24.48 -33.79
C ILE A 327 10.69 -23.91 -33.86
N ALA A 328 9.77 -24.70 -34.40
CA ALA A 328 8.37 -24.29 -34.49
C ALA A 328 7.76 -24.13 -33.09
N GLN A 329 6.94 -23.08 -32.92
CA GLN A 329 6.33 -22.72 -31.64
C GLN A 329 5.60 -23.91 -30.95
N LEU A 330 4.87 -24.73 -31.73
CA LEU A 330 4.17 -25.90 -31.20
C LEU A 330 5.12 -26.95 -30.61
N ASP A 331 6.30 -27.12 -31.21
CA ASP A 331 7.31 -28.06 -30.73
C ASP A 331 8.03 -27.51 -29.50
N ILE A 332 8.26 -26.18 -29.44
CA ILE A 332 8.77 -25.50 -28.24
C ILE A 332 7.81 -25.72 -27.07
N GLU A 333 6.52 -25.46 -27.29
CA GLU A 333 5.47 -25.64 -26.27
C GLU A 333 5.36 -27.10 -25.82
N ALA A 334 5.31 -28.05 -26.75
CA ALA A 334 5.28 -29.49 -26.42
C ALA A 334 6.50 -29.90 -25.58
N LYS A 335 7.67 -29.34 -25.89
CA LYS A 335 8.92 -29.64 -25.17
C LYS A 335 8.94 -29.03 -23.77
N LEU A 336 8.55 -27.76 -23.63
CA LEU A 336 8.48 -27.08 -22.34
C LEU A 336 7.38 -27.66 -21.43
N ASN A 337 6.29 -28.17 -22.00
CA ASN A 337 5.25 -28.90 -21.27
C ASN A 337 5.73 -30.28 -20.79
N ARG A 338 6.52 -30.98 -21.61
CA ARG A 338 7.11 -32.27 -21.22
C ARG A 338 8.14 -32.10 -20.10
N ILE A 339 9.01 -31.10 -20.21
CA ILE A 339 10.05 -30.78 -19.23
C ILE A 339 9.62 -29.52 -18.48
N TRP A 340 8.60 -29.69 -17.64
CA TRP A 340 7.94 -28.59 -16.94
C TRP A 340 8.67 -28.16 -15.66
N LYS A 341 9.55 -29.00 -15.10
CA LYS A 341 10.25 -28.69 -13.86
C LYS A 341 11.37 -27.68 -14.10
N THR A 342 11.34 -26.59 -13.34
CA THR A 342 12.37 -25.53 -13.35
C THR A 342 13.79 -26.09 -13.24
N LYS A 343 13.99 -27.12 -12.40
CA LYS A 343 15.26 -27.84 -12.24
C LYS A 343 15.82 -28.39 -13.55
N GLU A 344 14.98 -29.09 -14.30
CA GLU A 344 15.37 -29.77 -15.55
C GLU A 344 15.55 -28.74 -16.66
N ARG A 345 14.75 -27.67 -16.66
CA ARG A 345 14.93 -26.53 -17.58
C ARG A 345 16.28 -25.83 -17.39
N LEU A 346 16.68 -25.55 -16.14
CA LEU A 346 17.97 -24.94 -15.80
C LEU A 346 19.17 -25.82 -16.11
N LYS A 347 18.98 -27.15 -16.07
CA LYS A 347 20.04 -28.13 -16.33
C LYS A 347 20.19 -28.44 -17.81
N ASP A 348 19.11 -28.90 -18.42
CA ASP A 348 19.14 -29.65 -19.67
C ASP A 348 18.73 -28.75 -20.84
N LEU A 349 17.60 -28.03 -20.72
CA LEU A 349 17.12 -27.17 -21.80
C LEU A 349 18.00 -25.93 -21.97
N LEU A 350 18.45 -25.33 -20.88
CA LEU A 350 19.37 -24.21 -20.92
C LEU A 350 20.66 -24.59 -21.65
N LYS A 351 21.22 -25.76 -21.32
CA LYS A 351 22.42 -26.29 -21.99
C LYS A 351 22.21 -26.54 -23.47
N GLU A 352 21.04 -27.03 -23.84
CA GLU A 352 20.71 -27.27 -25.24
C GLU A 352 20.69 -25.96 -26.06
N VAL A 353 20.21 -24.86 -25.47
CA VAL A 353 20.05 -23.61 -26.22
C VAL A 353 21.22 -22.64 -26.12
N THR A 354 22.03 -22.72 -25.06
CA THR A 354 23.19 -21.83 -24.84
C THR A 354 24.53 -22.56 -24.84
N GLY A 355 24.55 -23.90 -24.79
CA GLY A 355 25.74 -24.69 -24.53
C GLY A 355 26.15 -24.76 -23.05
N HIS A 356 25.47 -24.02 -22.16
CA HIS A 356 25.80 -23.89 -20.75
C HIS A 356 24.65 -24.30 -19.83
N SER A 357 24.98 -25.01 -18.75
CA SER A 357 24.03 -25.46 -17.73
C SER A 357 24.23 -24.71 -16.42
N LEU A 358 23.16 -24.46 -15.65
CA LEU A 358 23.34 -23.94 -14.27
C LEU A 358 24.18 -24.91 -13.43
N LEU A 359 24.07 -26.21 -13.69
CA LEU A 359 24.85 -27.26 -13.03
C LEU A 359 26.37 -27.06 -13.18
N GLU A 360 26.81 -26.44 -14.28
CA GLU A 360 28.24 -26.21 -14.53
C GLU A 360 28.78 -25.06 -13.66
N ASN A 361 27.90 -24.21 -13.13
CA ASN A 361 28.23 -23.24 -12.09
C ASN A 361 27.88 -23.79 -10.70
N LYS A 362 28.82 -24.54 -10.12
CA LYS A 362 28.61 -25.29 -8.86
C LYS A 362 28.13 -24.42 -7.69
N ILE A 363 28.63 -23.19 -7.57
CA ILE A 363 28.27 -22.30 -6.45
C ILE A 363 26.79 -21.92 -6.50
N LEU A 364 26.32 -21.44 -7.66
CA LEU A 364 24.90 -21.08 -7.83
C LEU A 364 24.00 -22.32 -7.83
N TRP A 365 24.48 -23.44 -8.37
CA TRP A 365 23.72 -24.69 -8.39
C TRP A 365 23.44 -25.23 -6.99
N ASP A 366 24.44 -25.25 -6.12
CA ASP A 366 24.30 -25.75 -4.75
C ASP A 366 23.34 -24.85 -3.95
N GLN A 367 23.46 -23.53 -4.10
CA GLN A 367 22.54 -22.56 -3.48
C GLN A 367 21.11 -22.69 -4.02
N TRP A 368 20.92 -22.93 -5.32
CA TRP A 368 19.60 -23.18 -5.91
C TRP A 368 18.94 -24.43 -5.33
N CYS A 369 19.71 -25.51 -5.11
CA CYS A 369 19.16 -26.72 -4.52
C CYS A 369 18.66 -26.49 -3.07
N THR A 370 19.35 -25.68 -2.27
CA THR A 370 19.00 -25.48 -0.85
C THR A 370 18.04 -24.31 -0.62
N GLU A 371 18.25 -23.15 -1.23
CA GLU A 371 17.51 -21.91 -0.91
C GLU A 371 16.33 -21.65 -1.88
N TYR A 372 16.24 -22.37 -2.99
CA TYR A 372 15.10 -22.31 -3.91
C TYR A 372 14.32 -23.62 -3.92
N ASP A 373 14.93 -24.74 -4.34
CA ASP A 373 14.20 -26.00 -4.57
C ASP A 373 13.60 -26.54 -3.27
N GLN A 374 14.39 -26.56 -2.18
CA GLN A 374 13.89 -26.99 -0.88
C GLN A 374 12.89 -25.98 -0.28
N VAL A 375 13.22 -24.68 -0.27
CA VAL A 375 12.34 -23.63 0.30
C VAL A 375 11.01 -23.52 -0.44
N ARG A 376 11.01 -23.52 -1.77
CA ARG A 376 9.79 -23.51 -2.60
C ARG A 376 8.91 -24.71 -2.27
N ASN A 377 9.49 -25.90 -2.13
CA ASN A 377 8.74 -27.09 -1.78
C ASN A 377 8.18 -27.01 -0.34
N GLU A 378 8.95 -26.51 0.60
CA GLU A 378 8.50 -26.33 1.98
C GLU A 378 7.38 -25.28 2.09
N VAL A 379 7.49 -24.12 1.44
CA VAL A 379 6.50 -23.03 1.51
C VAL A 379 5.26 -23.33 0.68
N ILE A 380 5.41 -23.70 -0.60
CA ILE A 380 4.27 -23.89 -1.51
C ILE A 380 3.53 -25.19 -1.20
N HIS A 381 4.25 -26.27 -0.87
CA HIS A 381 3.64 -27.61 -0.79
C HIS A 381 3.51 -28.13 0.64
N ARG A 382 4.34 -27.68 1.59
CA ARG A 382 4.24 -28.09 3.00
C ARG A 382 3.74 -26.98 3.91
N GLY A 383 3.43 -25.81 3.35
CA GLY A 383 2.87 -24.67 4.07
C GLY A 383 3.81 -24.12 5.15
N LYS A 384 5.13 -24.32 5.00
CA LYS A 384 6.12 -23.78 5.95
C LYS A 384 5.94 -22.27 6.01
N GLU A 385 5.74 -21.77 7.22
CA GLU A 385 5.84 -20.34 7.48
C GLU A 385 7.29 -19.91 7.35
N ILE A 386 7.50 -18.89 6.54
CA ILE A 386 8.82 -18.42 6.17
C ILE A 386 9.07 -17.05 6.79
N ASP A 387 10.25 -16.93 7.36
CA ASP A 387 10.67 -15.69 8.01
C ASP A 387 11.26 -14.69 7.01
N GLN A 388 11.55 -13.50 7.52
CA GLN A 388 12.11 -12.40 6.75
C GLN A 388 13.50 -12.72 6.17
N LEU A 389 14.35 -13.44 6.90
CA LEU A 389 15.74 -13.72 6.52
C LEU A 389 15.80 -14.78 5.41
N GLU A 390 15.02 -15.85 5.56
CA GLU A 390 14.84 -16.86 4.52
C GLU A 390 14.23 -16.24 3.26
N THR A 391 13.22 -15.38 3.41
CA THR A 391 12.61 -14.65 2.27
C THR A 391 13.64 -13.79 1.54
N GLU A 392 14.47 -13.04 2.27
CA GLU A 392 15.51 -12.18 1.70
C GLU A 392 16.58 -12.96 0.93
N LYS A 393 17.06 -14.08 1.50
CA LYS A 393 18.04 -14.97 0.84
C LYS A 393 17.52 -15.53 -0.48
N THR A 394 16.29 -16.05 -0.47
CA THR A 394 15.67 -16.62 -1.67
C THR A 394 15.41 -15.56 -2.74
N LEU A 395 14.97 -14.36 -2.35
CA LEU A 395 14.80 -13.24 -3.29
C LEU A 395 16.12 -12.89 -3.99
N LYS A 396 17.21 -12.81 -3.23
CA LYS A 396 18.55 -12.52 -3.76
C LYS A 396 19.04 -13.59 -4.72
N LEU A 397 18.91 -14.86 -4.34
CA LEU A 397 19.32 -15.98 -5.20
C LEU A 397 18.59 -15.98 -6.55
N ASN A 398 17.28 -15.71 -6.55
CA ASN A 398 16.51 -15.64 -7.80
C ASN A 398 17.02 -14.54 -8.73
N GLN A 399 17.45 -13.39 -8.18
CA GLN A 399 18.07 -12.32 -8.95
C GLN A 399 19.46 -12.71 -9.48
N ASP A 400 20.27 -13.39 -8.65
CA ASP A 400 21.62 -13.85 -9.03
C ASP A 400 21.58 -14.84 -10.20
N ILE A 401 20.61 -15.77 -10.19
CA ILE A 401 20.44 -16.75 -11.28
C ILE A 401 20.01 -16.08 -12.58
N ILE A 402 19.07 -15.14 -12.53
CA ILE A 402 18.64 -14.38 -13.72
C ILE A 402 19.82 -13.61 -14.32
N THR A 403 20.62 -12.99 -13.46
CA THR A 403 21.81 -12.24 -13.86
C THR A 403 22.82 -13.17 -14.54
N TRP A 404 23.05 -14.36 -13.99
CA TRP A 404 23.93 -15.35 -14.58
C TRP A 404 23.40 -15.85 -15.94
N ILE A 405 22.10 -16.17 -16.07
CA ILE A 405 21.52 -16.63 -17.35
C ILE A 405 21.67 -15.56 -18.44
N LYS A 406 21.45 -14.28 -18.12
CA LYS A 406 21.66 -13.19 -19.07
C LYS A 406 23.12 -13.07 -19.53
N SER A 407 24.09 -13.49 -18.71
CA SER A 407 25.52 -13.40 -19.02
C SER A 407 26.05 -14.49 -19.94
N ILE A 408 25.35 -15.63 -20.02
CA ILE A 408 25.70 -16.78 -20.87
C ILE A 408 24.90 -16.78 -22.18
N SER A 409 24.16 -15.70 -22.45
CA SER A 409 23.23 -15.55 -23.57
C SER A 409 23.87 -15.03 -24.85
#